data_AF-A0A1B2ET43-F1
#
_entry.id   AF-A0A1B2ET43-F1
#
_cell.length_a   1.000
_cell.length_b   1.000
_cell.length_c   1.000
_cell.angle_alpha   90.00
_cell.angle_beta   90.00
_cell.angle_gamma   90.00
#
_symmetry.space_group_name_H-M   'P 1'
#
loop_
_entity.id
_entity.type
_entity.pdbx_description
1 polymer ?
#
loop_
_entity_poly.entity_id
_entity_poly.type
_entity_poly.pdbx_seq_one_letter_code
_entity_poly.pdbx_strand_id
1 'polypeptide(L)'
;MTPTKYQRSYSFSGYQATNPRQPLPAPKVDNELENIEQSIGGVIDGLNDVRRSDGKLKNGIVGPEALAAGLSIGFTMRGTWGSGVAYSAGDGVYFDNALYSARQAHTSEVGSTPAIATELWRFLFSLADIVIPDVALSVSAQYPTRAVAAASAIPEAAEAIRLGGYHSAGDGGEASYKKLGAAPSLAKAWHFQSANGAWWELIGTNINIRMFGAIGNGTVTPIDASTATAANDTAAVKAAIDFVSAKGGGYVDIPPGVYCCGTLTLRTKVILRGSGEDVSVLRLRNGTNTSLIKGENADALFAAPTAGGIYSAGLIGLTLDGNWFNNAGGSGVEVFGYSNIFRDVFITMFRDHGLRTEWTQGGPRGGIENLYDNVYIDTVGKYGFWNAGPNDSKLNNVVVLDASQAADHTYEAFLFEKFAPSRLSNCHANNRMYGIVQTHMATNGSLAFRHNIALHDKSGGLHISSSHFEGAWYCNALFKGPDTSVDASCYFYAPWNGKNVIIKGGIVFNGKVSGPASGARRPASKGIQLGDNENGANNVNFAIINSQVNGCDLGAVDFTYCGSGNHVVIRGYAEAGPGKIGTAPAGNSVNMVIGGAGGVTYTA
;
A
#
# COMPACT_ATOMS: atom_id res chain seq x y z
N MET A 1 -12.96 -28.66 -22.04
CA MET A 1 -11.67 -29.27 -22.44
C MET A 1 -11.79 -30.78 -22.30
N THR A 2 -11.06 -31.59 -23.08
CA THR A 2 -11.05 -33.04 -22.88
C THR A 2 -10.24 -33.38 -21.62
N PRO A 3 -10.79 -34.13 -20.63
CA PRO A 3 -10.05 -34.48 -19.42
C PRO A 3 -8.77 -35.25 -19.74
N THR A 4 -7.64 -34.82 -19.20
CA THR A 4 -6.35 -35.50 -19.35
C THR A 4 -6.34 -36.75 -18.48
N LYS A 5 -6.13 -37.94 -19.06
CA LYS A 5 -5.98 -39.18 -18.30
C LYS A 5 -4.65 -39.18 -17.55
N TYR A 6 -4.67 -39.51 -16.26
CA TYR A 6 -3.45 -39.72 -15.49
C TYR A 6 -2.57 -40.78 -16.16
N GLN A 7 -1.30 -40.42 -16.34
CA GLN A 7 -0.23 -41.29 -16.82
C GLN A 7 0.91 -41.22 -15.81
N ARG A 8 1.28 -42.37 -15.26
CA ARG A 8 2.38 -42.46 -14.29
C ARG A 8 3.70 -42.10 -14.98
N SER A 9 4.40 -41.12 -14.45
CA SER A 9 5.69 -40.63 -14.97
C SER A 9 6.89 -41.19 -14.19
N TYR A 10 6.68 -41.66 -12.96
CA TYR A 10 7.75 -42.17 -12.09
C TYR A 10 7.35 -43.45 -11.34
N SER A 11 8.31 -44.38 -11.19
CA SER A 11 8.10 -45.63 -10.45
C SER A 11 8.77 -45.57 -9.08
N PHE A 12 8.00 -45.33 -8.02
CA PHE A 12 8.50 -45.30 -6.65
C PHE A 12 9.05 -46.67 -6.21
N SER A 13 8.40 -47.77 -6.60
CA SER A 13 8.90 -49.12 -6.31
C SER A 13 10.21 -49.42 -7.03
N GLY A 14 10.37 -48.97 -8.29
CA GLY A 14 11.63 -49.09 -9.03
C GLY A 14 12.76 -48.29 -8.40
N TYR A 15 12.46 -47.08 -7.91
CA TYR A 15 13.41 -46.27 -7.16
C TYR A 15 13.78 -46.91 -5.83
N GLN A 16 12.82 -47.40 -5.05
CA GLN A 16 13.08 -48.00 -3.74
C GLN A 16 13.84 -49.34 -3.86
N ALA A 17 13.64 -50.09 -4.95
CA ALA A 17 14.38 -51.32 -5.23
C ALA A 17 15.89 -51.06 -5.43
N THR A 18 16.25 -49.89 -5.95
CA THR A 18 17.64 -49.48 -6.20
C THR A 18 18.20 -48.56 -5.10
N ASN A 19 17.34 -47.98 -4.27
CA ASN A 19 17.69 -47.03 -3.21
C ASN A 19 16.94 -47.34 -1.90
N PRO A 20 17.15 -48.51 -1.28
CA PRO A 20 16.26 -49.03 -0.23
C PRO A 20 16.23 -48.21 1.07
N ARG A 21 17.28 -47.44 1.34
CA ARG A 21 17.41 -46.62 2.56
C ARG A 21 17.21 -45.12 2.30
N GLN A 22 17.06 -44.72 1.04
CA GLN A 22 16.84 -43.32 0.70
C GLN A 22 15.34 -43.01 0.76
N PRO A 23 14.95 -41.80 1.20
CA PRO A 23 13.58 -41.34 1.04
C PRO A 23 13.23 -41.21 -0.44
N LEU A 24 11.94 -41.26 -0.74
CA LEU A 24 11.45 -41.00 -2.10
C LEU A 24 11.85 -39.57 -2.52
N PRO A 25 12.21 -39.32 -3.80
CA PRO A 25 12.62 -38.00 -4.23
C PRO A 25 11.42 -37.05 -4.19
N ALA A 26 11.45 -36.05 -3.30
CA ALA A 26 10.32 -35.13 -3.09
C ALA A 26 9.80 -34.50 -4.40
N PRO A 27 10.63 -33.97 -5.32
CA PRO A 27 10.13 -33.42 -6.58
C PRO A 27 9.40 -34.44 -7.48
N LYS A 28 9.71 -35.74 -7.36
CA LYS A 28 9.01 -36.79 -8.10
C LYS A 28 7.67 -37.15 -7.46
N VAL A 29 7.57 -37.04 -6.15
CA VAL A 29 6.31 -37.19 -5.42
C VAL A 29 5.39 -36.03 -5.76
N ASP A 30 5.89 -34.79 -5.70
CA ASP A 30 5.14 -33.59 -6.01
C ASP A 30 4.58 -33.64 -7.44
N ASN A 31 5.41 -33.95 -8.44
CA ASN A 31 4.98 -34.07 -9.83
C ASN A 31 3.91 -35.16 -10.04
N GLU A 32 3.99 -36.30 -9.33
CA GLU A 32 2.97 -37.34 -9.43
C GLU A 32 1.64 -36.89 -8.81
N LEU A 33 1.68 -36.14 -7.71
CA LEU A 33 0.49 -35.55 -7.08
C LEU A 33 -0.14 -34.48 -7.98
N GLU A 34 0.66 -33.60 -8.59
CA GLU A 34 0.19 -32.61 -9.55
C GLU A 34 -0.47 -33.26 -10.79
N ASN A 35 0.11 -34.34 -11.33
CA ASN A 35 -0.47 -35.07 -12.45
C ASN A 35 -1.83 -35.72 -12.08
N ILE A 36 -1.96 -36.22 -10.85
CA ILE A 36 -3.22 -36.77 -10.33
C ILE A 36 -4.24 -35.65 -10.14
N GLU A 37 -3.84 -34.53 -9.53
CA GLU A 37 -4.68 -33.35 -9.34
C GLU A 37 -5.21 -32.83 -10.66
N GLN A 38 -4.35 -32.68 -11.68
CA GLN A 38 -4.78 -32.22 -13.01
C GLN A 38 -5.79 -33.17 -13.64
N SER A 39 -5.60 -34.49 -13.51
CA SER A 39 -6.53 -35.47 -14.03
C SER A 39 -7.88 -35.44 -13.32
N ILE A 40 -7.87 -35.35 -11.99
CA ILE A 40 -9.08 -35.27 -11.16
C ILE A 40 -9.82 -33.96 -11.42
N GLY A 41 -9.10 -32.83 -11.46
CA GLY A 41 -9.64 -31.51 -11.78
C GLY A 41 -10.32 -31.52 -13.15
N GLY A 42 -9.66 -32.04 -14.18
CA GLY A 42 -10.26 -32.18 -15.50
C GLY A 42 -11.53 -33.05 -15.54
N VAL A 43 -11.58 -34.12 -14.72
CA VAL A 43 -12.79 -34.95 -14.58
C VAL A 43 -13.91 -34.21 -13.85
N ILE A 44 -13.59 -33.47 -12.79
CA ILE A 44 -14.56 -32.66 -12.04
C ILE A 44 -15.14 -31.58 -12.95
N ASP A 45 -14.30 -30.88 -13.71
CA ASP A 45 -14.73 -29.87 -14.67
C ASP A 45 -15.61 -30.48 -15.77
N GLY A 46 -15.20 -31.62 -16.33
CA GLY A 46 -16.02 -32.35 -17.30
C GLY A 46 -17.36 -32.80 -16.73
N LEU A 47 -17.42 -33.21 -15.46
CA LEU A 47 -18.68 -33.57 -14.80
C LEU A 47 -19.54 -32.34 -14.53
N ASN A 48 -18.93 -31.22 -14.14
CA ASN A 48 -19.62 -29.94 -13.98
C ASN A 48 -20.20 -29.46 -15.30
N ASP A 49 -19.56 -29.74 -16.45
CA ASP A 49 -20.09 -29.43 -17.78
C ASP A 49 -21.35 -30.24 -18.14
N VAL A 50 -21.58 -31.39 -17.49
CA VAL A 50 -22.70 -32.29 -17.79
C VAL A 50 -23.81 -32.28 -16.74
N ARG A 51 -23.45 -32.09 -15.47
CA ARG A 51 -24.33 -32.28 -14.32
C ARG A 51 -24.39 -31.04 -13.42
N ARG A 52 -25.56 -30.82 -12.83
CA ARG A 52 -25.81 -29.85 -11.75
C ARG A 52 -25.43 -30.43 -10.39
N SER A 53 -25.36 -29.56 -9.39
CA SER A 53 -25.09 -29.94 -7.99
C SER A 53 -26.19 -30.81 -7.36
N ASP A 54 -27.42 -30.78 -7.88
CA ASP A 54 -28.55 -31.61 -7.43
C ASP A 54 -28.57 -33.02 -8.07
N GLY A 55 -27.51 -33.40 -8.79
CA GLY A 55 -27.38 -34.71 -9.43
C GLY A 55 -28.09 -34.82 -10.78
N LYS A 56 -28.80 -33.79 -11.24
CA LYS A 56 -29.49 -33.77 -12.54
C LYS A 56 -28.57 -33.30 -13.66
N LEU A 57 -28.91 -33.61 -14.91
CA LEU A 57 -28.23 -33.05 -16.08
C LEU A 57 -28.37 -31.52 -16.14
N LYS A 58 -27.36 -30.82 -16.65
CA LYS A 58 -27.44 -29.37 -16.91
C LYS A 58 -28.62 -29.05 -17.83
N ASN A 59 -29.32 -27.95 -17.55
CA ASN A 59 -30.44 -27.53 -18.37
C ASN A 59 -29.97 -27.31 -19.82
N GLY A 60 -30.75 -27.79 -20.79
CA GLY A 60 -30.46 -27.64 -22.21
C GLY A 60 -29.36 -28.57 -22.75
N ILE A 61 -28.71 -29.40 -21.92
CA ILE A 61 -27.66 -30.32 -22.41
C ILE A 61 -28.22 -31.49 -23.23
N VAL A 62 -29.50 -31.82 -23.05
CA VAL A 62 -30.21 -32.81 -23.86
C VAL A 62 -30.98 -32.07 -24.94
N GLY A 63 -30.36 -31.94 -26.11
CA GLY A 63 -31.00 -31.46 -27.34
C GLY A 63 -31.65 -32.61 -28.14
N PRO A 64 -32.41 -32.29 -29.20
CA PRO A 64 -33.01 -33.29 -30.10
C PRO A 64 -32.01 -34.35 -30.61
N GLU A 65 -30.77 -33.94 -30.84
CA GLU A 65 -29.67 -34.72 -31.40
C GLU A 65 -29.04 -35.66 -30.35
N ALA A 66 -29.28 -35.40 -29.06
CA ALA A 66 -28.92 -36.32 -27.98
C ALA A 66 -29.95 -37.46 -27.84
N LEU A 67 -31.08 -37.39 -28.55
CA LEU A 67 -32.12 -38.40 -28.56
C LEU A 67 -31.94 -39.30 -29.79
N ALA A 68 -31.98 -40.62 -29.61
CA ALA A 68 -31.96 -41.54 -30.74
C ALA A 68 -33.20 -41.35 -31.61
N ALA A 69 -33.07 -41.50 -32.93
CA ALA A 69 -34.16 -41.34 -33.90
C ALA A 69 -35.39 -42.24 -33.62
N GLY A 70 -35.21 -43.31 -32.83
CA GLY A 70 -36.28 -44.21 -32.39
C GLY A 70 -36.89 -43.90 -31.01
N LEU A 71 -36.71 -42.69 -30.46
CA LEU A 71 -37.33 -42.33 -29.17
C LEU A 71 -38.87 -42.35 -29.30
N SER A 72 -39.48 -43.44 -28.81
CA SER A 72 -40.93 -43.53 -28.65
C SER A 72 -41.31 -43.02 -27.27
N ILE A 73 -41.99 -41.87 -27.20
CA ILE A 73 -42.53 -41.30 -25.95
C ILE A 73 -43.83 -42.00 -25.48
N GLY A 74 -44.03 -43.25 -25.88
CA GLY A 74 -45.18 -44.06 -25.50
C GLY A 74 -46.48 -43.74 -26.25
N PHE A 75 -46.45 -42.84 -27.23
CA PHE A 75 -47.54 -42.56 -28.17
C PHE A 75 -47.00 -42.00 -29.50
N THR A 76 -47.77 -42.14 -30.59
CA THR A 76 -47.45 -41.58 -31.91
C THR A 76 -48.30 -40.35 -32.17
N MET A 77 -47.71 -39.15 -32.29
CA MET A 77 -48.51 -37.95 -32.58
C MET A 77 -49.12 -38.00 -33.99
N ARG A 78 -50.44 -37.87 -34.06
CA ARG A 78 -51.24 -37.80 -35.28
C ARG A 78 -51.66 -36.38 -35.65
N GLY A 79 -51.27 -35.38 -34.86
CA GLY A 79 -51.61 -33.97 -35.06
C GLY A 79 -52.88 -33.56 -34.31
N THR A 80 -53.61 -32.56 -34.82
CA THR A 80 -54.87 -32.09 -34.22
C THR A 80 -55.96 -33.16 -34.33
N TRP A 81 -56.74 -33.35 -33.27
CA TRP A 81 -57.88 -34.26 -33.29
C TRP A 81 -58.90 -33.83 -34.36
N GLY A 82 -59.30 -34.78 -35.20
CA GLY A 82 -60.42 -34.65 -36.15
C GLY A 82 -61.49 -35.72 -35.92
N SER A 83 -62.73 -35.41 -36.32
CA SER A 83 -63.88 -36.35 -36.34
C SER A 83 -63.85 -37.25 -37.58
N GLY A 84 -64.34 -38.48 -37.47
CA GLY A 84 -64.35 -39.50 -38.52
C GLY A 84 -62.98 -40.16 -38.78
N VAL A 85 -62.02 -39.98 -37.88
CA VAL A 85 -60.63 -40.45 -38.05
C VAL A 85 -60.38 -41.69 -37.21
N ALA A 86 -59.82 -42.74 -37.82
CA ALA A 86 -59.39 -43.93 -37.10
C ALA A 86 -58.06 -43.68 -36.38
N TYR A 87 -58.05 -43.84 -35.06
CA TYR A 87 -56.87 -43.77 -34.21
C TYR A 87 -56.57 -45.16 -33.62
N SER A 88 -55.28 -45.52 -33.59
CA SER A 88 -54.80 -46.73 -32.92
C SER A 88 -54.59 -46.47 -31.42
N ALA A 89 -54.59 -47.52 -30.60
CA ALA A 89 -54.20 -47.40 -29.19
C ALA A 89 -52.78 -46.80 -29.09
N GLY A 90 -52.63 -45.74 -28.31
CA GLY A 90 -51.39 -44.99 -28.21
C GLY A 90 -51.19 -43.92 -29.29
N ASP A 91 -52.16 -43.62 -30.15
CA ASP A 91 -52.07 -42.42 -31.00
C ASP A 91 -52.28 -41.14 -30.17
N GLY A 92 -51.39 -40.17 -30.30
CA GLY A 92 -51.46 -38.87 -29.64
C GLY A 92 -52.16 -37.83 -30.51
N VAL A 93 -53.01 -37.00 -29.92
CA VAL A 93 -53.69 -35.89 -30.61
C VAL A 93 -53.65 -34.61 -29.79
N TYR A 94 -53.65 -33.48 -30.49
CA TYR A 94 -53.84 -32.16 -29.92
C TYR A 94 -55.32 -31.76 -30.00
N PHE A 95 -55.92 -31.37 -28.88
CA PHE A 95 -57.29 -30.88 -28.80
C PHE A 95 -57.40 -29.87 -27.66
N ASP A 96 -58.01 -28.71 -27.94
CA ASP A 96 -58.36 -27.70 -26.94
C ASP A 96 -57.23 -27.34 -25.95
N ASN A 97 -56.07 -26.95 -26.51
CA ASN A 97 -54.87 -26.58 -25.76
C ASN A 97 -54.27 -27.69 -24.88
N ALA A 98 -54.64 -28.96 -25.12
CA ALA A 98 -54.11 -30.11 -24.41
C ALA A 98 -53.74 -31.24 -25.37
N LEU A 99 -52.86 -32.12 -24.87
CA LEU A 99 -52.45 -33.34 -25.57
C LEU A 99 -53.09 -34.56 -24.91
N TYR A 100 -53.61 -35.45 -25.74
CA TYR A 100 -54.27 -36.69 -25.34
C TYR A 100 -53.65 -37.87 -26.08
N SER A 101 -53.70 -39.06 -25.51
CA SER A 101 -53.41 -40.32 -26.21
C SER A 101 -54.64 -41.21 -26.24
N ALA A 102 -54.95 -41.84 -27.37
CA ALA A 102 -55.98 -42.84 -27.48
C ALA A 102 -55.66 -44.04 -26.57
N ARG A 103 -56.61 -44.43 -25.72
CA ARG A 103 -56.49 -45.58 -24.81
C ARG A 103 -56.67 -46.91 -25.55
N GLN A 104 -57.49 -46.90 -26.58
CA GLN A 104 -57.83 -48.05 -27.42
C GLN A 104 -58.06 -47.62 -28.86
N ALA A 105 -58.02 -48.56 -29.79
CA ALA A 105 -58.32 -48.29 -31.19
C ALA A 105 -59.82 -47.93 -31.34
N HIS A 106 -60.11 -46.83 -32.02
CA HIS A 106 -61.47 -46.37 -32.28
C HIS A 106 -61.50 -45.40 -33.48
N THR A 107 -62.68 -45.19 -34.06
CA THR A 107 -62.91 -44.07 -35.00
C THR A 107 -63.55 -42.95 -34.22
N SER A 108 -62.98 -41.74 -34.28
CA SER A 108 -63.52 -40.58 -33.59
C SER A 108 -64.83 -40.11 -34.21
N GLU A 109 -65.73 -39.61 -33.37
CA GLU A 109 -66.98 -38.95 -33.76
C GLU A 109 -67.12 -37.61 -33.03
N VAL A 110 -67.97 -36.71 -33.53
CA VAL A 110 -68.19 -35.38 -32.93
C VAL A 110 -68.60 -35.46 -31.46
N GLY A 111 -69.32 -36.52 -31.06
CA GLY A 111 -69.72 -36.77 -29.66
C GLY A 111 -68.65 -37.41 -28.76
N SER A 112 -67.45 -37.67 -29.28
CA SER A 112 -66.38 -38.41 -28.60
C SER A 112 -65.05 -37.65 -28.56
N THR A 113 -65.12 -36.32 -28.34
CA THR A 113 -63.92 -35.49 -28.29
C THR A 113 -62.98 -35.93 -27.16
N PRO A 114 -61.67 -35.67 -27.26
CA PRO A 114 -60.70 -36.13 -26.26
C PRO A 114 -60.96 -35.62 -24.84
N ALA A 115 -61.58 -34.45 -24.71
CA ALA A 115 -61.93 -33.86 -23.43
C ALA A 115 -63.11 -34.55 -22.72
N ILE A 116 -64.01 -35.21 -23.45
CA ILE A 116 -65.27 -35.76 -22.90
C ILE A 116 -65.30 -37.29 -22.91
N ALA A 117 -64.74 -37.94 -23.94
CA ALA A 117 -64.69 -39.40 -24.08
C ALA A 117 -63.46 -39.98 -23.38
N THR A 118 -63.43 -39.86 -22.05
CA THR A 118 -62.28 -40.26 -21.21
C THR A 118 -61.98 -41.77 -21.22
N GLU A 119 -62.92 -42.59 -21.66
CA GLU A 119 -62.78 -44.02 -21.93
C GLU A 119 -61.99 -44.31 -23.21
N LEU A 120 -62.07 -43.40 -24.20
CA LEU A 120 -61.32 -43.48 -25.46
C LEU A 120 -60.00 -42.72 -25.39
N TRP A 121 -59.91 -41.68 -24.57
CA TRP A 121 -58.77 -40.76 -24.50
C TRP A 121 -58.19 -40.64 -23.10
N ARG A 122 -56.86 -40.66 -23.02
CA ARG A 122 -56.09 -40.36 -21.82
C ARG A 122 -55.50 -38.97 -21.97
N PHE A 123 -55.87 -38.05 -21.10
CA PHE A 123 -55.20 -36.76 -20.96
C PHE A 123 -53.73 -36.98 -20.61
N LEU A 124 -52.84 -36.25 -21.29
CA LEU A 124 -51.42 -36.28 -21.00
C LEU A 124 -51.02 -35.03 -20.22
N PHE A 125 -51.21 -33.86 -20.81
CA PHE A 125 -50.95 -32.56 -20.18
C PHE A 125 -51.61 -31.43 -20.97
N SER A 126 -51.86 -30.31 -20.29
CA SER A 126 -52.25 -29.06 -20.93
C SER A 126 -51.01 -28.29 -21.38
N LEU A 127 -51.07 -27.60 -22.52
CA LEU A 127 -50.06 -26.61 -22.89
C LEU A 127 -50.06 -25.43 -21.91
N ALA A 128 -51.16 -25.18 -21.19
CA ALA A 128 -51.20 -24.18 -20.12
C ALA A 128 -50.40 -24.61 -18.87
N ASP A 129 -50.18 -25.91 -18.68
CA ASP A 129 -49.34 -26.45 -17.60
C ASP A 129 -47.86 -26.44 -17.97
N ILE A 130 -47.52 -26.18 -19.24
CA ILE A 130 -46.16 -25.83 -19.66
C ILE A 130 -45.92 -24.38 -19.25
N VAL A 131 -45.82 -24.18 -17.93
CA VAL A 131 -45.10 -23.06 -17.38
C VAL A 131 -43.64 -23.34 -17.74
N ILE A 132 -43.10 -22.62 -18.73
CA ILE A 132 -41.67 -22.31 -18.66
C ILE A 132 -41.65 -21.34 -17.49
N PRO A 133 -41.22 -21.73 -16.27
CA PRO A 133 -40.99 -20.72 -15.27
C PRO A 133 -39.98 -19.82 -15.95
N ASP A 134 -40.37 -18.58 -16.18
CA ASP A 134 -39.42 -17.50 -16.32
C ASP A 134 -38.69 -17.57 -14.99
N VAL A 135 -37.62 -18.37 -14.96
CA VAL A 135 -36.75 -18.42 -13.82
C VAL A 135 -36.28 -17.00 -13.80
N ALA A 136 -36.84 -16.22 -12.87
CA ALA A 136 -36.18 -15.07 -12.29
C ALA A 136 -34.87 -15.62 -11.76
N LEU A 137 -33.95 -15.83 -12.69
CA LEU A 137 -32.55 -15.99 -12.48
C LEU A 137 -32.24 -14.69 -11.76
N SER A 138 -32.03 -14.79 -10.46
CA SER A 138 -31.19 -13.86 -9.72
C SER A 138 -29.74 -13.95 -10.25
N VAL A 139 -29.58 -13.94 -11.57
CA VAL A 139 -28.35 -13.61 -12.25
C VAL A 139 -28.25 -12.12 -12.01
N SER A 140 -27.36 -11.72 -11.12
CA SER A 140 -26.81 -10.37 -11.21
C SER A 140 -26.40 -10.19 -12.67
N ALA A 141 -27.09 -9.33 -13.43
CA ALA A 141 -26.77 -9.16 -14.83
C ALA A 141 -25.28 -8.81 -14.92
N GLN A 142 -24.51 -9.62 -15.64
CA GLN A 142 -23.07 -9.50 -15.69
C GLN A 142 -22.67 -8.83 -16.99
N TYR A 143 -21.86 -7.78 -16.87
CA TYR A 143 -21.37 -7.03 -18.02
C TYR A 143 -19.84 -7.09 -18.03
N PRO A 144 -19.19 -7.27 -19.19
CA PRO A 144 -17.74 -7.32 -19.26
C PRO A 144 -17.04 -6.07 -18.70
N THR A 145 -17.60 -4.87 -18.95
CA THR A 145 -17.00 -3.59 -18.56
C THR A 145 -18.03 -2.56 -18.15
N ARG A 146 -17.59 -1.47 -17.49
CA ARG A 146 -18.47 -0.33 -17.16
C ARG A 146 -19.06 0.32 -18.41
N ALA A 147 -18.26 0.45 -19.47
CA ALA A 147 -18.72 1.04 -20.72
C ALA A 147 -19.83 0.20 -21.37
N VAL A 148 -19.70 -1.14 -21.37
CA VAL A 148 -20.73 -2.03 -21.90
C VAL A 148 -22.01 -1.96 -21.07
N ALA A 149 -21.91 -1.92 -19.73
CA ALA A 149 -23.08 -1.76 -18.87
C ALA A 149 -23.80 -0.42 -19.13
N ALA A 150 -23.05 0.68 -19.27
CA ALA A 150 -23.61 1.99 -19.58
C ALA A 150 -24.32 2.04 -20.94
N ALA A 151 -23.79 1.33 -21.95
CA ALA A 151 -24.39 1.24 -23.27
C ALA A 151 -25.57 0.24 -23.37
N SER A 152 -25.82 -0.55 -22.33
CA SER A 152 -26.85 -1.60 -22.33
C SER A 152 -28.21 -1.11 -21.84
N ALA A 153 -29.29 -1.64 -22.40
CA ALA A 153 -30.64 -1.52 -21.83
C ALA A 153 -30.80 -2.59 -20.73
N ILE A 154 -30.35 -2.28 -19.52
CA ILE A 154 -30.36 -3.23 -18.39
C ILE A 154 -31.80 -3.52 -17.95
N PRO A 155 -32.22 -4.80 -17.79
CA PRO A 155 -33.59 -5.15 -17.43
C PRO A 155 -34.12 -4.37 -16.22
N GLU A 156 -35.37 -3.93 -16.28
CA GLU A 156 -35.95 -3.08 -15.23
C GLU A 156 -35.99 -3.78 -13.86
N ALA A 157 -36.22 -5.10 -13.85
CA ALA A 157 -36.23 -5.93 -12.64
C ALA A 157 -34.84 -6.13 -11.99
N ALA A 158 -33.74 -5.71 -12.63
CA ALA A 158 -32.41 -5.84 -12.06
C ALA A 158 -32.19 -4.79 -10.96
N GLU A 159 -31.98 -5.24 -9.72
CA GLU A 159 -31.65 -4.37 -8.58
C GLU A 159 -30.13 -4.23 -8.36
N ALA A 160 -29.35 -5.16 -8.92
CA ALA A 160 -27.90 -5.13 -8.87
C ALA A 160 -27.28 -5.80 -10.11
N ILE A 161 -26.08 -5.36 -10.47
CA ILE A 161 -25.28 -5.90 -11.57
C ILE A 161 -23.83 -6.15 -11.14
N ARG A 162 -23.12 -6.96 -11.91
CA ARG A 162 -21.68 -7.18 -11.76
C ARG A 162 -20.94 -6.80 -13.02
N LEU A 163 -19.81 -6.12 -12.86
CA LEU A 163 -18.86 -5.82 -13.92
C LEU A 163 -17.70 -6.80 -13.84
N GLY A 164 -17.28 -7.35 -14.99
CA GLY A 164 -16.08 -8.17 -15.12
C GLY A 164 -14.78 -7.37 -15.15
N GLY A 165 -14.85 -6.04 -15.14
CA GLY A 165 -13.71 -5.11 -15.16
C GLY A 165 -14.16 -3.67 -15.42
N TYR A 166 -13.24 -2.70 -15.41
CA TYR A 166 -13.58 -1.31 -15.70
C TYR A 166 -13.47 -0.98 -17.18
N HIS A 167 -12.28 -1.22 -17.75
CA HIS A 167 -11.93 -1.01 -19.16
C HIS A 167 -12.02 -2.30 -19.97
N SER A 168 -11.69 -3.44 -19.36
CA SER A 168 -11.71 -4.77 -20.00
C SER A 168 -12.01 -5.84 -18.95
N ALA A 169 -12.66 -6.93 -19.36
CA ALA A 169 -12.90 -8.03 -18.43
C ALA A 169 -11.57 -8.61 -17.91
N GLY A 170 -11.44 -8.77 -16.59
CA GLY A 170 -10.23 -9.28 -15.93
C GLY A 170 -9.14 -8.23 -15.68
N ASP A 171 -9.43 -6.93 -15.84
CA ASP A 171 -8.45 -5.86 -15.59
C ASP A 171 -8.20 -5.56 -14.09
N GLY A 172 -8.89 -6.25 -13.19
CA GLY A 172 -8.85 -5.99 -11.74
C GLY A 172 -9.82 -4.90 -11.27
N GLY A 173 -10.58 -4.31 -12.20
CA GLY A 173 -11.63 -3.33 -11.95
C GLY A 173 -13.03 -3.95 -11.81
N GLU A 174 -13.12 -5.26 -11.52
CA GLU A 174 -14.38 -5.94 -11.24
C GLU A 174 -15.12 -5.21 -10.13
N ALA A 175 -16.43 -5.01 -10.30
CA ALA A 175 -17.20 -4.19 -9.38
C ALA A 175 -18.67 -4.61 -9.38
N SER A 176 -19.33 -4.44 -8.23
CA SER A 176 -20.78 -4.62 -8.13
C SER A 176 -21.46 -3.27 -8.03
N TYR A 177 -22.62 -3.12 -8.67
CA TYR A 177 -23.40 -1.89 -8.64
C TYR A 177 -24.83 -2.19 -8.24
N LYS A 178 -25.44 -1.31 -7.44
CA LYS A 178 -26.89 -1.34 -7.14
C LYS A 178 -27.61 -0.29 -7.99
N LYS A 179 -28.87 -0.55 -8.32
CA LYS A 179 -29.75 0.42 -8.96
C LYS A 179 -30.11 1.53 -7.96
N LEU A 180 -30.19 2.76 -8.43
CA LEU A 180 -30.70 3.91 -7.69
C LEU A 180 -32.16 4.15 -8.08
N GLY A 181 -33.00 4.50 -7.10
CA GLY A 181 -34.41 4.82 -7.33
C GLY A 181 -34.64 6.14 -8.08
N ALA A 182 -33.61 6.99 -8.17
CA ALA A 182 -33.63 8.24 -8.92
C ALA A 182 -32.20 8.62 -9.34
N ALA A 183 -32.08 9.59 -10.25
CA ALA A 183 -30.80 10.19 -10.59
C ALA A 183 -30.14 10.82 -9.34
N PRO A 184 -28.82 10.62 -9.13
CA PRO A 184 -28.12 11.28 -8.04
C PRO A 184 -28.08 12.78 -8.28
N SER A 185 -28.21 13.58 -7.20
CA SER A 185 -28.16 15.05 -7.28
C SER A 185 -26.87 15.58 -7.92
N LEU A 186 -25.77 14.86 -7.73
CA LEU A 186 -24.52 15.06 -8.45
C LEU A 186 -23.96 13.68 -8.82
N ALA A 187 -23.83 13.44 -10.13
CA ALA A 187 -23.14 12.25 -10.61
C ALA A 187 -21.67 12.29 -10.18
N LYS A 188 -21.18 11.18 -9.61
CA LYS A 188 -19.80 10.99 -9.16
C LYS A 188 -19.18 9.86 -9.97
N ALA A 189 -17.87 9.69 -9.88
CA ALA A 189 -17.14 8.68 -10.65
C ALA A 189 -17.57 7.23 -10.37
N TRP A 190 -18.14 6.97 -9.18
CA TRP A 190 -18.75 5.68 -8.81
C TRP A 190 -20.23 5.54 -9.23
N HIS A 191 -20.77 6.50 -9.97
CA HIS A 191 -22.07 6.41 -10.61
C HIS A 191 -21.93 6.16 -12.11
N PHE A 192 -22.93 5.53 -12.71
CA PHE A 192 -23.15 5.57 -14.15
C PHE A 192 -24.64 5.42 -14.48
N GLN A 193 -25.03 5.83 -15.69
CA GLN A 193 -26.38 5.66 -16.21
C GLN A 193 -26.35 4.63 -17.34
N SER A 194 -27.29 3.67 -17.34
CA SER A 194 -27.48 2.73 -18.44
C SER A 194 -28.31 3.34 -19.59
N ALA A 195 -28.32 2.72 -20.77
CA ALA A 195 -28.95 3.29 -21.97
C ALA A 195 -30.46 3.52 -21.84
N ASN A 196 -31.14 2.77 -20.97
CA ASN A 196 -32.55 2.97 -20.62
C ASN A 196 -32.79 4.01 -19.52
N GLY A 197 -31.75 4.75 -19.11
CA GLY A 197 -31.86 5.86 -18.18
C GLY A 197 -31.75 5.50 -16.69
N ALA A 198 -31.64 4.22 -16.33
CA ALA A 198 -31.47 3.81 -14.94
C ALA A 198 -30.07 4.19 -14.40
N TRP A 199 -30.02 4.65 -13.15
CA TRP A 199 -28.79 5.04 -12.48
C TRP A 199 -28.27 3.94 -11.56
N TRP A 200 -26.94 3.81 -11.51
CA TRP A 200 -26.25 2.75 -10.79
C TRP A 200 -25.15 3.33 -9.89
N GLU A 201 -25.02 2.79 -8.68
CA GLU A 201 -24.00 3.18 -7.69
C GLU A 201 -23.12 1.99 -7.33
N LEU A 202 -21.80 2.20 -7.33
CA LEU A 202 -20.82 1.22 -6.87
C LEU A 202 -21.12 0.78 -5.44
N ILE A 203 -21.10 -0.54 -5.21
CA ILE A 203 -21.24 -1.15 -3.89
C ILE A 203 -20.09 -2.12 -3.64
N GLY A 204 -19.74 -2.27 -2.37
CA GLY A 204 -18.66 -3.16 -1.92
C GLY A 204 -17.90 -2.55 -0.76
N THR A 205 -17.07 -3.38 -0.12
CA THR A 205 -16.23 -2.98 1.02
C THR A 205 -14.75 -2.98 0.67
N ASN A 206 -14.33 -3.74 -0.35
CA ASN A 206 -12.95 -3.86 -0.80
C ASN A 206 -12.75 -2.94 -2.00
N ILE A 207 -12.49 -1.66 -1.74
CA ILE A 207 -12.43 -0.63 -2.78
C ILE A 207 -11.00 -0.55 -3.30
N ASN A 208 -10.81 -0.85 -4.58
CA ASN A 208 -9.52 -0.67 -5.26
C ASN A 208 -9.61 0.38 -6.38
N ILE A 209 -8.48 1.00 -6.71
CA ILE A 209 -8.44 2.12 -7.68
C ILE A 209 -8.78 1.73 -9.13
N ARG A 210 -8.65 0.45 -9.51
CA ARG A 210 -9.00 -0.04 -10.86
C ARG A 210 -10.52 -0.09 -11.07
N MET A 211 -11.32 -0.21 -10.00
CA MET A 211 -12.78 -0.04 -10.04
C MET A 211 -13.21 1.37 -10.49
N PHE A 212 -12.28 2.33 -10.51
CA PHE A 212 -12.48 3.70 -10.98
C PHE A 212 -11.72 4.01 -12.27
N GLY A 213 -11.11 3.01 -12.88
CA GLY A 213 -10.43 3.10 -14.17
C GLY A 213 -8.94 3.41 -14.10
N ALA A 214 -8.28 3.22 -12.95
CA ALA A 214 -6.83 3.28 -12.87
C ALA A 214 -6.22 2.12 -13.69
N ILE A 215 -5.16 2.41 -14.45
CA ILE A 215 -4.51 1.47 -15.36
C ILE A 215 -3.20 0.95 -14.77
N GLY A 216 -2.35 1.82 -14.20
CA GLY A 216 -1.11 1.38 -13.55
C GLY A 216 -0.01 0.90 -14.51
N ASN A 217 0.01 1.42 -15.74
CA ASN A 217 0.97 1.04 -16.79
C ASN A 217 2.24 1.89 -16.82
N GLY A 218 2.54 2.64 -15.75
CA GLY A 218 3.79 3.38 -15.64
C GLY A 218 5.00 2.45 -15.52
N THR A 219 6.18 3.06 -15.54
CA THR A 219 7.44 2.36 -15.27
C THR A 219 8.21 3.11 -14.19
N VAL A 220 8.95 2.38 -13.37
CA VAL A 220 9.92 2.93 -12.42
C VAL A 220 11.24 2.24 -12.70
N THR A 221 12.31 3.02 -12.80
CA THR A 221 13.68 2.53 -12.74
C THR A 221 14.47 3.42 -11.79
N PRO A 222 15.58 2.94 -11.20
CA PRO A 222 16.36 3.74 -10.25
C PRO A 222 16.85 5.08 -10.80
N ILE A 223 16.98 5.21 -12.12
CA ILE A 223 17.25 6.46 -12.82
C ILE A 223 16.32 6.51 -14.02
N ASP A 224 15.15 7.12 -13.84
CA ASP A 224 14.18 7.28 -14.90
C ASP A 224 14.13 8.74 -15.38
N ALA A 225 14.92 9.03 -16.42
CA ALA A 225 14.84 10.27 -17.20
C ALA A 225 13.95 10.13 -18.44
N SER A 226 13.14 9.05 -18.53
CA SER A 226 12.25 8.82 -19.66
C SER A 226 11.14 9.87 -19.70
N THR A 227 10.91 10.45 -20.87
CA THR A 227 9.78 11.33 -21.13
C THR A 227 8.54 10.57 -21.60
N ALA A 228 8.56 9.23 -21.62
CA ALA A 228 7.45 8.41 -22.08
C ALA A 228 6.18 8.68 -21.26
N THR A 229 5.05 8.79 -21.94
CA THR A 229 3.75 9.10 -21.32
C THR A 229 3.01 7.82 -20.94
N ALA A 230 2.87 7.58 -19.63
CA ALA A 230 1.96 6.57 -19.08
C ALA A 230 0.53 7.13 -18.94
N ALA A 231 -0.43 6.26 -18.62
CA ALA A 231 -1.79 6.69 -18.31
C ALA A 231 -1.81 7.65 -17.11
N ASN A 232 -2.74 8.60 -17.14
CA ASN A 232 -2.97 9.51 -16.02
C ASN A 232 -4.02 8.93 -15.07
N ASP A 233 -3.57 8.33 -13.98
CA ASP A 233 -4.43 7.64 -13.02
C ASP A 233 -5.02 8.57 -11.95
N THR A 234 -4.69 9.86 -11.98
CA THR A 234 -5.07 10.85 -10.95
C THR A 234 -6.56 10.84 -10.65
N ALA A 235 -7.40 10.84 -11.69
CA ALA A 235 -8.86 10.93 -11.52
C ALA A 235 -9.43 9.67 -10.87
N ALA A 236 -8.95 8.50 -11.26
CA ALA A 236 -9.38 7.22 -10.72
C ALA A 236 -8.99 7.08 -9.24
N VAL A 237 -7.74 7.41 -8.90
CA VAL A 237 -7.27 7.33 -7.51
C VAL A 237 -8.01 8.33 -6.61
N LYS A 238 -8.21 9.57 -7.07
CA LYS A 238 -9.02 10.56 -6.33
C LYS A 238 -10.45 10.09 -6.13
N ALA A 239 -11.08 9.51 -7.15
CA ALA A 239 -12.44 9.01 -7.06
C ALA A 239 -12.58 7.89 -6.01
N ALA A 240 -11.59 6.99 -5.92
CA ALA A 240 -11.57 5.94 -4.91
C ALA A 240 -11.45 6.52 -3.49
N ILE A 241 -10.57 7.50 -3.29
CA ILE A 241 -10.43 8.21 -2.01
C ILE A 241 -11.73 8.92 -1.63
N ASP A 242 -12.33 9.65 -2.57
CA ASP A 242 -13.58 10.38 -2.37
C ASP A 242 -14.73 9.42 -2.01
N PHE A 243 -14.80 8.26 -2.68
CA PHE A 243 -15.80 7.23 -2.39
C PHE A 243 -15.65 6.69 -0.96
N VAL A 244 -14.45 6.25 -0.58
CA VAL A 244 -14.21 5.69 0.76
C VAL A 244 -14.42 6.76 1.84
N SER A 245 -13.99 7.99 1.60
CA SER A 245 -14.26 9.12 2.49
C SER A 245 -15.76 9.37 2.65
N ALA A 246 -16.54 9.33 1.57
CA ALA A 246 -17.99 9.53 1.60
C ALA A 246 -18.73 8.39 2.32
N LYS A 247 -18.12 7.20 2.44
CA LYS A 247 -18.64 6.06 3.23
C LYS A 247 -18.13 6.04 4.67
N GLY A 248 -17.40 7.07 5.11
CA GLY A 248 -16.96 7.25 6.50
C GLY A 248 -15.50 6.87 6.77
N GLY A 249 -14.74 6.51 5.74
CA GLY A 249 -13.35 6.06 5.84
C GLY A 249 -13.19 4.57 5.55
N GLY A 250 -11.95 4.09 5.64
CA GLY A 250 -11.56 2.71 5.32
C GLY A 250 -10.30 2.65 4.44
N TYR A 251 -10.11 1.50 3.82
CA TYR A 251 -8.98 1.25 2.93
C TYR A 251 -9.35 1.55 1.47
N VAL A 252 -8.40 2.18 0.76
CA VAL A 252 -8.34 2.22 -0.70
C VAL A 252 -7.17 1.33 -1.11
N ASP A 253 -7.47 0.22 -1.75
CA ASP A 253 -6.45 -0.72 -2.23
C ASP A 253 -5.80 -0.19 -3.51
N ILE A 254 -4.47 -0.24 -3.51
CA ILE A 254 -3.59 0.07 -4.63
C ILE A 254 -3.01 -1.26 -5.12
N PRO A 255 -3.64 -1.93 -6.11
CA PRO A 255 -3.15 -3.22 -6.62
C PRO A 255 -1.75 -3.09 -7.23
N PRO A 256 -1.03 -4.19 -7.51
CA PRO A 256 0.28 -4.13 -8.17
C PRO A 256 0.25 -3.29 -9.45
N GLY A 257 1.29 -2.48 -9.68
CA GLY A 257 1.41 -1.58 -10.83
C GLY A 257 2.02 -0.23 -10.46
N VAL A 258 2.34 0.56 -11.48
CA VAL A 258 2.87 1.92 -11.35
C VAL A 258 1.83 2.91 -11.84
N TYR A 259 1.21 3.63 -10.91
CA TYR A 259 0.12 4.56 -11.18
C TYR A 259 0.63 5.99 -11.24
N CYS A 260 0.63 6.57 -12.43
CA CYS A 260 1.14 7.92 -12.65
C CYS A 260 0.08 8.97 -12.33
N CYS A 261 0.33 9.76 -11.30
CA CYS A 261 -0.63 10.70 -10.71
C CYS A 261 -0.06 12.12 -10.64
N GLY A 262 -0.94 13.12 -10.68
CA GLY A 262 -0.67 14.42 -10.08
C GLY A 262 -0.93 14.38 -8.57
N THR A 263 -1.11 15.53 -7.93
CA THR A 263 -1.43 15.58 -6.49
C THR A 263 -2.70 14.80 -6.14
N LEU A 264 -2.59 13.92 -5.16
CA LEU A 264 -3.66 13.16 -4.53
C LEU A 264 -3.97 13.75 -3.15
N THR A 265 -5.25 13.88 -2.82
CA THR A 265 -5.71 14.45 -1.55
C THR A 265 -6.02 13.34 -0.57
N LEU A 266 -5.18 13.14 0.44
CA LEU A 266 -5.43 12.21 1.54
C LEU A 266 -6.49 12.80 2.48
N ARG A 267 -7.44 11.97 2.91
CA ARG A 267 -8.57 12.39 3.74
C ARG A 267 -8.62 11.65 5.06
N THR A 268 -9.24 12.30 6.03
CA THR A 268 -9.56 11.73 7.34
C THR A 268 -10.14 10.33 7.22
N LYS A 269 -9.62 9.40 8.02
CA LYS A 269 -10.02 7.98 8.08
C LYS A 269 -9.80 7.18 6.78
N VAL A 270 -9.12 7.73 5.78
CA VAL A 270 -8.78 6.99 4.55
C VAL A 270 -7.32 6.55 4.59
N ILE A 271 -7.10 5.25 4.35
CA ILE A 271 -5.76 4.66 4.26
C ILE A 271 -5.56 4.12 2.85
N LEU A 272 -4.50 4.57 2.16
CA LEU A 272 -4.07 3.96 0.90
C LEU A 272 -3.22 2.73 1.22
N ARG A 273 -3.62 1.56 0.74
CA ARG A 273 -2.97 0.29 1.05
C ARG A 273 -2.47 -0.39 -0.22
N GLY A 274 -1.16 -0.52 -0.36
CA GLY A 274 -0.53 -1.26 -1.44
C GLY A 274 -0.28 -2.73 -1.11
N SER A 275 0.36 -3.42 -2.05
CA SER A 275 0.73 -4.84 -1.97
C SER A 275 2.21 -5.06 -1.64
N GLY A 276 2.95 -4.00 -1.28
CA GLY A 276 4.36 -4.03 -0.95
C GLY A 276 5.18 -2.92 -1.63
N GLU A 277 6.38 -2.70 -1.09
CA GLU A 277 7.42 -1.86 -1.70
C GLU A 277 7.71 -2.32 -3.13
N ASP A 278 7.76 -1.36 -4.07
CA ASP A 278 7.99 -1.51 -5.51
C ASP A 278 7.00 -2.42 -6.26
N VAL A 279 6.01 -2.99 -5.56
CA VAL A 279 4.89 -3.72 -6.15
C VAL A 279 3.75 -2.76 -6.47
N SER A 280 3.38 -1.91 -5.50
CA SER A 280 2.36 -0.87 -5.67
C SER A 280 3.02 0.49 -5.60
N VAL A 281 3.13 1.17 -6.75
CA VAL A 281 3.82 2.46 -6.84
C VAL A 281 2.87 3.58 -7.23
N LEU A 282 2.80 4.63 -6.42
CA LEU A 282 2.23 5.91 -6.82
C LEU A 282 3.38 6.81 -7.29
N ARG A 283 3.42 7.11 -8.59
CA ARG A 283 4.48 7.90 -9.22
C ARG A 283 3.97 9.26 -9.61
N LEU A 284 4.72 10.32 -9.35
CA LEU A 284 4.39 11.66 -9.83
C LEU A 284 4.54 11.72 -11.35
N ARG A 285 3.51 12.14 -12.06
CA ARG A 285 3.52 12.25 -13.53
C ARG A 285 4.50 13.34 -13.98
N ASN A 286 5.09 13.16 -15.16
CA ASN A 286 6.00 14.13 -15.79
C ASN A 286 5.41 15.56 -15.80
N GLY A 287 6.23 16.54 -15.42
CA GLY A 287 5.92 17.97 -15.46
C GLY A 287 4.81 18.42 -14.50
N THR A 288 4.48 17.63 -13.47
CA THR A 288 3.44 18.00 -12.51
C THR A 288 3.96 19.01 -11.49
N ASN A 289 5.24 18.91 -11.10
CA ASN A 289 5.98 19.91 -10.31
C ASN A 289 5.28 20.32 -8.99
N THR A 290 4.70 19.34 -8.30
CA THR A 290 3.91 19.53 -7.07
C THR A 290 3.99 18.27 -6.22
N SER A 291 3.59 18.35 -4.96
CA SER A 291 3.62 17.21 -4.04
C SER A 291 2.63 16.12 -4.44
N LEU A 292 3.03 14.86 -4.27
CA LEU A 292 2.23 13.70 -4.67
C LEU A 292 1.06 13.46 -3.70
N ILE A 293 1.33 13.41 -2.39
CA ILE A 293 0.28 13.25 -1.38
C ILE A 293 0.15 14.54 -0.56
N LYS A 294 -1.05 15.12 -0.54
CA LYS A 294 -1.38 16.25 0.35
C LYS A 294 -2.56 15.93 1.23
N GLY A 295 -2.49 16.26 2.50
CA GLY A 295 -3.67 16.22 3.37
C GLY A 295 -4.74 17.19 2.88
N GLU A 296 -6.01 16.87 3.11
CA GLU A 296 -7.12 17.77 2.82
C GLU A 296 -6.88 19.16 3.43
N ASN A 297 -6.90 20.20 2.58
CA ASN A 297 -6.62 21.59 2.93
C ASN A 297 -5.23 21.90 3.53
N ALA A 298 -4.23 21.03 3.33
CA ALA A 298 -2.90 21.18 3.96
C ALA A 298 -2.25 22.55 3.72
N ASP A 299 -2.32 23.12 2.52
CA ASP A 299 -1.69 24.43 2.21
C ASP A 299 -2.23 25.57 3.07
N ALA A 300 -3.55 25.62 3.26
CA ALA A 300 -4.18 26.62 4.10
C ALA A 300 -3.84 26.38 5.59
N LEU A 301 -3.76 25.12 6.00
CA LEU A 301 -3.49 24.74 7.39
C LEU A 301 -2.03 24.99 7.79
N PHE A 302 -1.06 24.81 6.89
CA PHE A 302 0.34 25.17 7.17
C PHE A 302 0.54 26.68 7.39
N ALA A 303 -0.37 27.51 6.89
CA ALA A 303 -0.28 28.97 7.00
C ALA A 303 -0.88 29.54 8.31
N ALA A 304 -1.64 28.74 9.08
CA ALA A 304 -2.32 29.24 10.28
C ALA A 304 -2.44 28.16 11.37
N PRO A 305 -2.22 28.49 12.66
CA PRO A 305 -2.43 27.55 13.76
C PRO A 305 -3.91 27.20 13.89
N THR A 306 -4.26 25.92 13.73
CA THR A 306 -5.64 25.44 13.83
C THR A 306 -5.70 24.10 14.57
N ALA A 307 -6.91 23.75 15.04
CA ALA A 307 -7.22 22.41 15.54
C ALA A 307 -7.73 21.45 14.44
N GLY A 308 -7.69 21.90 13.19
CA GLY A 308 -8.13 21.13 12.04
C GLY A 308 -7.05 20.17 11.54
N GLY A 309 -7.24 19.67 10.33
CA GLY A 309 -6.36 18.69 9.70
C GLY A 309 -6.98 17.32 9.60
N ILE A 310 -6.31 16.47 8.82
CA ILE A 310 -6.73 15.09 8.65
C ILE A 310 -6.39 14.26 9.89
N TYR A 311 -7.18 13.23 10.16
CA TYR A 311 -6.85 12.30 11.22
C TYR A 311 -7.24 10.87 10.90
N SER A 312 -6.55 9.91 11.53
CA SER A 312 -6.70 8.47 11.26
C SER A 312 -6.54 8.13 9.77
N ALA A 313 -5.79 8.96 9.03
CA ALA A 313 -5.48 8.74 7.62
C ALA A 313 -4.11 8.08 7.49
N GLY A 314 -3.79 7.50 6.34
CA GLY A 314 -2.53 6.79 6.25
C GLY A 314 -2.12 6.23 4.90
N LEU A 315 -0.93 5.65 4.92
CA LEU A 315 -0.29 4.95 3.81
C LEU A 315 0.26 3.63 4.35
N ILE A 316 -0.01 2.51 3.67
CA ILE A 316 0.47 1.18 4.08
C ILE A 316 0.99 0.40 2.88
N GLY A 317 2.23 -0.10 2.95
CA GLY A 317 2.74 -1.13 2.03
C GLY A 317 2.86 -0.69 0.56
N LEU A 318 3.44 0.49 0.30
CA LEU A 318 3.55 1.04 -1.06
C LEU A 318 4.76 1.96 -1.25
N THR A 319 5.17 2.15 -2.50
CA THR A 319 6.19 3.14 -2.89
C THR A 319 5.54 4.44 -3.36
N LEU A 320 6.08 5.57 -2.90
CA LEU A 320 5.88 6.90 -3.47
C LEU A 320 7.13 7.29 -4.25
N ASP A 321 6.96 7.65 -5.53
CA ASP A 321 8.08 8.05 -6.39
C ASP A 321 7.84 9.44 -6.97
N GLY A 322 8.76 10.36 -6.72
CA GLY A 322 8.66 11.76 -7.15
C GLY A 322 9.07 12.02 -8.60
N ASN A 323 9.57 11.01 -9.29
CA ASN A 323 9.97 11.07 -10.69
C ASN A 323 10.90 12.26 -10.93
N TRP A 324 11.98 12.28 -10.15
CA TRP A 324 12.91 13.40 -9.98
C TRP A 324 13.29 14.06 -11.31
N PHE A 325 13.74 13.27 -12.28
CA PHE A 325 14.30 13.81 -13.53
C PHE A 325 13.26 14.46 -14.44
N ASN A 326 11.97 14.16 -14.24
CA ASN A 326 10.87 14.73 -15.02
C ASN A 326 10.05 15.77 -14.25
N ASN A 327 10.52 16.19 -13.07
CA ASN A 327 9.85 17.21 -12.26
C ASN A 327 10.87 18.23 -11.70
N ALA A 328 10.41 19.46 -11.48
CA ALA A 328 11.20 20.57 -10.95
C ALA A 328 10.92 20.86 -9.46
N GLY A 329 9.85 20.31 -8.90
CA GLY A 329 9.40 20.53 -7.53
C GLY A 329 8.38 19.48 -7.08
N GLY A 330 8.05 19.49 -5.80
CA GLY A 330 7.10 18.58 -5.17
C GLY A 330 7.73 17.68 -4.10
N SER A 331 6.97 17.50 -3.01
CA SER A 331 7.31 16.60 -1.90
C SER A 331 6.57 15.25 -2.02
N GLY A 332 7.08 14.22 -1.34
CA GLY A 332 6.39 12.92 -1.26
C GLY A 332 5.07 13.04 -0.54
N VAL A 333 5.13 13.50 0.71
CA VAL A 333 3.94 13.70 1.55
C VAL A 333 3.98 15.04 2.27
N GLU A 334 2.86 15.75 2.26
CA GLU A 334 2.63 16.96 3.05
C GLU A 334 1.27 16.89 3.74
N VAL A 335 1.27 16.64 5.04
CA VAL A 335 0.04 16.50 5.83
C VAL A 335 0.01 17.46 6.99
N PHE A 336 -1.18 18.01 7.25
CA PHE A 336 -1.48 18.72 8.49
C PHE A 336 -2.54 17.93 9.24
N GLY A 337 -2.28 17.53 10.48
CA GLY A 337 -3.19 16.67 11.23
C GLY A 337 -2.52 15.71 12.21
N TYR A 338 -3.30 14.76 12.72
CA TYR A 338 -2.93 13.95 13.89
C TYR A 338 -3.43 12.50 13.79
N SER A 339 -2.89 11.59 14.60
CA SER A 339 -3.25 10.15 14.58
C SER A 339 -3.12 9.47 13.21
N ASN A 340 -2.25 9.98 12.35
CA ASN A 340 -2.02 9.41 11.02
C ASN A 340 -1.06 8.22 11.12
N ILE A 341 -1.24 7.22 10.24
CA ILE A 341 -0.54 5.93 10.28
C ILE A 341 0.18 5.68 8.96
N PHE A 342 1.50 5.64 9.00
CA PHE A 342 2.37 5.44 7.84
C PHE A 342 3.21 4.22 8.13
N ARG A 343 2.97 3.12 7.41
CA ARG A 343 3.62 1.84 7.67
C ARG A 343 4.12 1.16 6.41
N ASP A 344 5.33 0.63 6.40
CA ASP A 344 5.88 -0.08 5.23
C ASP A 344 5.83 0.81 3.98
N VAL A 345 6.34 2.05 4.09
CA VAL A 345 6.28 3.05 3.02
C VAL A 345 7.69 3.40 2.56
N PHE A 346 7.93 3.25 1.26
CA PHE A 346 9.15 3.74 0.61
C PHE A 346 8.86 5.06 -0.10
N ILE A 347 9.63 6.10 0.17
CA ILE A 347 9.46 7.45 -0.39
C ILE A 347 10.75 7.82 -1.10
N THR A 348 10.70 8.00 -2.42
CA THR A 348 11.93 8.20 -3.20
C THR A 348 11.81 9.24 -4.30
N MET A 349 12.95 9.82 -4.71
CA MET A 349 13.08 10.63 -5.91
C MET A 349 12.22 11.91 -5.94
N PHE A 350 12.01 12.56 -4.80
CA PHE A 350 11.25 13.82 -4.71
C PHE A 350 12.14 15.07 -4.72
N ARG A 351 11.78 16.08 -5.51
CA ARG A 351 12.57 17.31 -5.69
C ARG A 351 12.60 18.20 -4.44
N ASP A 352 11.55 18.15 -3.61
CA ASP A 352 11.49 18.86 -2.34
C ASP A 352 11.66 17.88 -1.17
N HIS A 353 10.63 17.69 -0.33
CA HIS A 353 10.74 16.92 0.90
C HIS A 353 10.34 15.46 0.71
N GLY A 354 10.88 14.56 1.53
CA GLY A 354 10.34 13.20 1.63
C GLY A 354 8.96 13.21 2.29
N LEU A 355 8.94 13.56 3.57
CA LEU A 355 7.73 13.64 4.38
C LEU A 355 7.74 14.89 5.24
N ARG A 356 6.70 15.72 5.11
CA ARG A 356 6.39 16.82 6.01
C ARG A 356 5.08 16.57 6.74
N THR A 357 5.12 16.70 8.06
CA THR A 357 3.94 16.70 8.93
C THR A 357 3.94 17.95 9.80
N GLU A 358 2.75 18.49 10.05
CA GLU A 358 2.56 19.57 11.01
C GLU A 358 1.22 19.44 11.72
N TRP A 359 1.18 19.88 12.98
CA TRP A 359 -0.07 20.09 13.71
C TRP A 359 0.19 20.94 14.95
N THR A 360 -0.74 21.81 15.33
CA THR A 360 -0.41 22.92 16.23
C THR A 360 -1.15 22.97 17.56
N GLN A 361 -2.43 22.57 17.64
CA GLN A 361 -3.21 22.72 18.88
C GLN A 361 -4.50 21.89 18.89
N GLY A 362 -4.91 21.40 20.06
CA GLY A 362 -6.17 20.66 20.26
C GLY A 362 -6.02 19.49 21.24
N GLY A 363 -7.14 18.81 21.55
CA GLY A 363 -7.15 17.61 22.39
C GLY A 363 -8.19 16.59 21.89
N PRO A 364 -8.05 16.08 20.66
CA PRO A 364 -9.00 15.13 20.08
C PRO A 364 -9.05 13.82 20.87
N ARG A 365 -10.19 13.15 20.84
CA ARG A 365 -10.37 11.83 21.45
C ARG A 365 -9.57 10.78 20.68
N GLY A 366 -8.69 10.05 21.37
CA GLY A 366 -7.89 8.96 20.79
C GLY A 366 -6.38 9.20 20.71
N GLY A 367 -5.90 10.34 21.20
CA GLY A 367 -4.50 10.75 21.08
C GLY A 367 -4.27 11.62 19.85
N ILE A 368 -3.09 12.21 19.75
CA ILE A 368 -2.68 13.08 18.64
C ILE A 368 -1.51 12.48 17.85
N GLU A 369 -0.86 11.48 18.41
CA GLU A 369 0.42 10.95 17.97
C GLU A 369 0.30 10.33 16.57
N ASN A 370 1.11 10.81 15.64
CA ASN A 370 1.28 10.09 14.37
C ASN A 370 2.18 8.85 14.62
N LEU A 371 1.92 7.78 13.88
CA LEU A 371 2.71 6.57 13.88
C LEU A 371 3.41 6.41 12.53
N TYR A 372 4.74 6.39 12.57
CA TYR A 372 5.61 6.07 11.45
C TYR A 372 6.37 4.78 11.80
N ASP A 373 6.15 3.71 11.04
CA ASP A 373 6.68 2.39 11.35
C ASP A 373 7.20 1.73 10.07
N ASN A 374 8.50 1.45 9.99
CA ASN A 374 9.14 0.95 8.77
C ASN A 374 8.91 1.89 7.58
N VAL A 375 9.40 3.13 7.72
CA VAL A 375 9.33 4.17 6.67
C VAL A 375 10.74 4.45 6.18
N TYR A 376 10.94 4.31 4.88
CA TYR A 376 12.24 4.51 4.25
C TYR A 376 12.17 5.67 3.27
N ILE A 377 12.96 6.71 3.48
CA ILE A 377 13.04 7.90 2.64
C ILE A 377 14.39 7.90 1.96
N ASP A 378 14.40 7.88 0.64
CA ASP A 378 15.60 7.76 -0.18
C ASP A 378 15.68 8.85 -1.24
N THR A 379 16.78 9.60 -1.28
CA THR A 379 17.09 10.54 -2.36
C THR A 379 16.01 11.61 -2.54
N VAL A 380 16.04 12.60 -1.64
CA VAL A 380 15.11 13.74 -1.67
C VAL A 380 15.86 15.08 -1.65
N GLY A 381 15.28 16.11 -2.26
CA GLY A 381 16.02 17.32 -2.56
C GLY A 381 16.24 18.22 -1.36
N LYS A 382 15.31 18.23 -0.42
CA LYS A 382 15.33 19.05 0.79
C LYS A 382 15.34 18.15 2.02
N TYR A 383 14.52 18.46 3.03
CA TYR A 383 14.39 17.66 4.25
C TYR A 383 13.91 16.22 3.95
N GLY A 384 14.52 15.24 4.62
CA GLY A 384 14.06 13.84 4.59
C GLY A 384 12.73 13.70 5.31
N PHE A 385 12.78 13.73 6.64
CA PHE A 385 11.63 13.71 7.53
C PHE A 385 11.55 15.04 8.29
N TRP A 386 10.48 15.80 8.07
CA TRP A 386 10.21 17.08 8.71
C TRP A 386 8.95 17.01 9.55
N ASN A 387 9.12 17.06 10.86
CA ASN A 387 8.03 17.07 11.83
C ASN A 387 7.96 18.42 12.56
N ALA A 388 6.91 19.16 12.27
CA ALA A 388 6.52 20.39 12.97
C ALA A 388 5.25 20.19 13.83
N GLY A 389 4.88 18.92 14.06
CA GLY A 389 3.74 18.45 14.84
C GLY A 389 3.02 17.30 14.14
N PRO A 390 2.21 16.53 14.88
CA PRO A 390 1.88 16.68 16.30
C PRO A 390 2.99 16.15 17.21
N ASN A 391 2.99 16.64 18.46
CA ASN A 391 3.83 16.09 19.52
C ASN A 391 3.48 14.64 19.85
N ASP A 392 4.38 14.00 20.59
CA ASP A 392 4.33 12.61 21.05
C ASP A 392 4.32 11.54 19.94
N SER A 393 4.48 11.97 18.68
CA SER A 393 4.57 11.08 17.52
C SER A 393 5.67 10.02 17.68
N LYS A 394 5.43 8.85 17.11
CA LYS A 394 6.28 7.67 17.24
C LYS A 394 6.90 7.32 15.90
N LEU A 395 8.22 7.26 15.88
CA LEU A 395 9.02 6.81 14.74
C LEU A 395 9.71 5.51 15.14
N ASN A 396 9.38 4.42 14.46
CA ASN A 396 9.99 3.12 14.63
C ASN A 396 10.55 2.67 13.28
N ASN A 397 11.81 2.25 13.22
CA ASN A 397 12.42 1.74 11.99
C ASN A 397 12.35 2.77 10.83
N VAL A 398 12.65 4.04 11.11
CA VAL A 398 12.61 5.10 10.08
C VAL A 398 14.01 5.39 9.57
N VAL A 399 14.20 5.28 8.26
CA VAL A 399 15.48 5.54 7.61
C VAL A 399 15.37 6.74 6.68
N VAL A 400 16.35 7.64 6.76
CA VAL A 400 16.53 8.73 5.81
C VAL A 400 17.91 8.59 5.16
N LEU A 401 17.90 8.28 3.87
CA LEU A 401 19.06 8.17 3.03
C LEU A 401 19.05 9.30 1.98
N ASP A 402 20.18 9.99 1.81
CA ASP A 402 20.35 10.98 0.75
C ASP A 402 19.29 12.10 0.74
N ALA A 403 19.09 12.75 1.89
CA ALA A 403 18.45 14.07 1.93
C ALA A 403 19.38 15.17 1.39
N SER A 404 18.84 16.37 1.16
CA SER A 404 19.58 17.57 0.70
C SER A 404 20.15 17.49 -0.74
N GLN A 405 19.52 16.72 -1.63
CA GLN A 405 20.02 16.53 -3.00
C GLN A 405 19.77 17.72 -3.95
N ALA A 406 18.97 18.72 -3.54
CA ALA A 406 18.76 19.95 -4.31
C ALA A 406 19.82 21.02 -4.02
N ALA A 407 20.42 21.01 -2.82
CA ALA A 407 21.50 21.90 -2.43
C ALA A 407 22.34 21.23 -1.35
N ASP A 408 23.63 21.04 -1.62
CA ASP A 408 24.55 20.38 -0.68
C ASP A 408 24.57 21.10 0.67
N HIS A 409 24.59 20.34 1.77
CA HIS A 409 24.76 20.85 3.13
C HIS A 409 23.70 21.88 3.58
N THR A 410 22.52 21.88 2.97
CA THR A 410 21.50 22.91 3.25
C THR A 410 20.37 22.36 4.12
N TYR A 411 19.99 21.10 3.91
CA TYR A 411 18.79 20.51 4.51
C TYR A 411 19.11 19.29 5.37
N GLU A 412 18.29 19.07 6.39
CA GLU A 412 18.45 18.03 7.40
C GLU A 412 17.84 16.70 6.98
N ALA A 413 18.40 15.60 7.50
CA ALA A 413 17.79 14.29 7.32
C ALA A 413 16.51 14.17 8.17
N PHE A 414 16.63 14.39 9.49
CA PHE A 414 15.51 14.52 10.42
C PHE A 414 15.46 15.92 11.01
N LEU A 415 14.33 16.62 10.83
CA LEU A 415 14.04 17.92 11.44
C LEU A 415 12.80 17.81 12.33
N PHE A 416 12.98 18.10 13.61
CA PHE A 416 11.90 18.27 14.58
C PHE A 416 11.86 19.72 15.04
N GLU A 417 10.76 20.42 14.83
CA GLU A 417 10.63 21.82 15.20
C GLU A 417 9.24 22.20 15.72
N LYS A 418 9.07 23.47 16.10
CA LYS A 418 7.87 23.95 16.80
C LYS A 418 7.60 23.07 18.03
N PHE A 419 6.35 22.67 18.25
CA PHE A 419 5.93 21.82 19.36
C PHE A 419 5.78 20.36 18.89
N ALA A 420 6.89 19.73 18.49
CA ALA A 420 6.92 18.36 17.98
C ALA A 420 7.82 17.37 18.74
N PRO A 421 7.89 17.39 20.10
CA PRO A 421 8.63 16.36 20.84
C PRO A 421 8.11 14.97 20.45
N SER A 422 8.98 13.98 20.32
CA SER A 422 8.66 12.70 19.65
C SER A 422 9.52 11.55 20.19
N ARG A 423 9.08 10.31 19.96
CA ARG A 423 9.80 9.10 20.34
C ARG A 423 10.38 8.44 19.09
N LEU A 424 11.70 8.23 19.07
CA LEU A 424 12.43 7.63 17.97
C LEU A 424 13.07 6.33 18.44
N SER A 425 12.80 5.24 17.73
CA SER A 425 13.45 3.95 17.95
C SER A 425 13.91 3.33 16.63
N ASN A 426 15.10 2.73 16.62
CA ASN A 426 15.69 2.10 15.44
C ASN A 426 15.71 3.01 14.19
N CYS A 427 16.00 4.30 14.36
CA CYS A 427 16.05 5.26 13.27
C CYS A 427 17.48 5.39 12.72
N HIS A 428 17.62 5.62 11.42
CA HIS A 428 18.93 5.81 10.78
C HIS A 428 18.92 7.00 9.83
N ALA A 429 19.91 7.89 9.92
CA ALA A 429 20.25 8.83 8.85
C ALA A 429 21.65 8.56 8.33
N ASN A 430 21.79 8.49 7.01
CA ASN A 430 23.09 8.44 6.35
C ASN A 430 23.04 9.04 4.93
N ASN A 431 24.22 9.08 4.31
CA ASN A 431 24.38 9.42 2.91
C ASN A 431 25.17 8.33 2.20
N ARG A 432 24.83 8.07 0.94
CA ARG A 432 25.68 7.27 0.07
C ARG A 432 27.01 7.98 -0.13
N MET A 433 28.06 7.20 -0.38
CA MET A 433 29.36 7.78 -0.73
C MET A 433 29.33 8.45 -2.12
N TYR A 434 28.55 7.90 -3.04
CA TYR A 434 28.33 8.39 -4.40
C TYR A 434 26.83 8.53 -4.63
N GLY A 435 26.35 9.73 -4.95
CA GLY A 435 24.92 10.03 -5.00
C GLY A 435 24.33 9.67 -6.35
N ILE A 436 23.18 8.99 -6.35
CA ILE A 436 22.52 8.46 -7.56
C ILE A 436 22.16 9.57 -8.56
N VAL A 437 21.67 10.72 -8.05
CA VAL A 437 21.32 11.89 -8.86
C VAL A 437 22.57 12.58 -9.42
N GLN A 438 23.63 12.79 -8.61
CA GLN A 438 24.85 13.44 -9.10
C GLN A 438 25.59 12.57 -10.12
N THR A 439 25.62 11.24 -9.92
CA THR A 439 26.22 10.32 -10.90
C THR A 439 25.54 10.40 -12.27
N HIS A 440 24.22 10.62 -12.32
CA HIS A 440 23.51 10.79 -13.58
C HIS A 440 23.69 12.17 -14.19
N MET A 441 23.65 13.23 -13.38
CA MET A 441 23.73 14.61 -13.87
C MET A 441 25.14 15.05 -14.29
N ALA A 442 26.16 14.20 -14.11
CA ALA A 442 27.57 14.51 -14.39
C ALA A 442 28.05 15.83 -13.75
N THR A 443 27.38 16.29 -12.69
CA THR A 443 27.54 17.65 -12.15
C THR A 443 28.72 17.80 -11.19
N ASN A 444 29.38 16.72 -10.78
CA ASN A 444 30.69 16.75 -10.14
C ASN A 444 31.22 15.32 -9.95
N GLY A 445 32.42 15.02 -10.44
CA GLY A 445 33.11 13.74 -10.24
C GLY A 445 33.55 13.41 -8.80
N SER A 446 32.84 13.86 -7.76
CA SER A 446 33.26 13.71 -6.36
C SER A 446 32.10 13.77 -5.36
N LEU A 447 31.79 12.62 -4.74
CA LEU A 447 30.94 12.42 -3.54
C LEU A 447 29.46 12.81 -3.64
N ALA A 448 28.58 12.08 -2.94
CA ALA A 448 27.15 12.45 -2.84
C ALA A 448 26.98 13.78 -2.10
N PHE A 449 25.94 14.57 -2.43
CA PHE A 449 25.50 15.65 -1.54
C PHE A 449 25.09 15.10 -0.18
N ARG A 450 25.35 15.86 0.86
CA ARG A 450 25.10 15.48 2.25
C ARG A 450 24.01 16.33 2.87
N HIS A 451 23.27 15.69 3.75
CA HIS A 451 22.41 16.45 4.65
C HIS A 451 23.26 17.31 5.59
N ASN A 452 22.74 18.48 5.95
CA ASN A 452 23.44 19.42 6.82
C ASN A 452 23.58 18.87 8.24
N ILE A 453 22.46 18.41 8.80
CA ILE A 453 22.38 17.79 10.13
C ILE A 453 21.60 16.47 10.01
N ALA A 454 22.11 15.40 10.61
CA ALA A 454 21.42 14.10 10.55
C ALA A 454 20.17 14.12 11.45
N LEU A 455 20.29 14.58 12.69
CA LEU A 455 19.19 14.77 13.63
C LEU A 455 19.17 16.18 14.22
N HIS A 456 18.19 16.99 13.83
CA HIS A 456 18.01 18.34 14.33
C HIS A 456 16.76 18.43 15.21
N ASP A 457 16.99 18.53 16.51
CA ASP A 457 15.96 18.73 17.51
C ASP A 457 15.87 20.21 17.90
N LYS A 458 14.95 20.93 17.24
CA LYS A 458 14.48 22.26 17.67
C LYS A 458 13.24 22.19 18.57
N SER A 459 12.64 21.01 18.71
CA SER A 459 11.43 20.78 19.51
C SER A 459 11.73 20.80 21.01
N GLY A 460 12.90 20.31 21.40
CA GLY A 460 13.38 20.28 22.77
C GLY A 460 12.93 19.09 23.62
N GLY A 461 12.34 18.03 23.02
CA GLY A 461 11.83 16.89 23.77
C GLY A 461 11.79 15.58 22.99
N LEU A 462 12.94 15.16 22.42
CA LEU A 462 13.03 13.86 21.76
C LEU A 462 13.44 12.76 22.74
N HIS A 463 12.82 11.58 22.62
CA HIS A 463 13.26 10.37 23.33
C HIS A 463 13.76 9.35 22.33
N ILE A 464 15.06 9.03 22.38
CA ILE A 464 15.75 8.35 21.28
C ILE A 464 16.43 7.08 21.81
N SER A 465 16.12 5.96 21.15
CA SER A 465 16.70 4.65 21.41
C SER A 465 17.12 3.92 20.15
N SER A 466 18.11 3.05 20.28
CA SER A 466 18.58 2.08 19.26
C SER A 466 18.82 2.68 17.88
N SER A 467 19.19 3.97 17.81
CA SER A 467 19.23 4.73 16.56
C SER A 467 20.67 5.08 16.18
N HIS A 468 20.93 5.25 14.88
CA HIS A 468 22.25 5.57 14.35
C HIS A 468 22.18 6.81 13.45
N PHE A 469 23.02 7.82 13.69
CA PHE A 469 23.01 9.04 12.88
C PHE A 469 24.43 9.37 12.41
N GLU A 470 24.61 9.46 11.09
CA GLU A 470 25.94 9.59 10.50
C GLU A 470 25.96 10.39 9.19
N GLY A 471 27.17 10.79 8.79
CA GLY A 471 27.42 11.31 7.44
C GLY A 471 27.00 12.76 7.21
N ALA A 472 26.49 13.45 8.23
CA ALA A 472 26.11 14.84 8.15
C ALA A 472 27.30 15.75 7.88
N TRP A 473 27.06 16.88 7.21
CA TRP A 473 28.08 17.91 7.04
C TRP A 473 28.33 18.66 8.33
N TYR A 474 27.40 19.50 8.77
CA TYR A 474 27.58 20.37 9.93
C TYR A 474 27.73 19.60 11.24
N CYS A 475 26.76 18.76 11.58
CA CYS A 475 26.87 17.82 12.70
C CYS A 475 25.88 16.65 12.61
N ASN A 476 26.18 15.52 13.26
CA ASN A 476 25.26 14.38 13.27
C ASN A 476 24.04 14.66 14.17
N ALA A 477 24.21 15.37 15.27
CA ALA A 477 23.07 15.77 16.10
C ALA A 477 23.20 17.18 16.66
N LEU A 478 22.07 17.90 16.67
CA LEU A 478 21.92 19.19 17.31
C LEU A 478 20.67 19.17 18.19
N PHE A 479 20.87 19.24 19.51
CA PHE A 479 19.81 19.17 20.50
C PHE A 479 19.58 20.52 21.17
N LYS A 480 18.34 21.02 21.09
CA LYS A 480 17.93 22.22 21.81
C LYS A 480 17.71 21.98 23.31
N GLY A 481 17.13 20.83 23.70
CA GLY A 481 16.64 20.57 25.06
C GLY A 481 15.38 21.41 25.42
N PRO A 482 14.84 21.29 26.65
CA PRO A 482 15.46 20.64 27.82
C PRO A 482 15.04 19.17 28.09
N ASP A 483 14.02 18.66 27.41
CA ASP A 483 13.39 17.37 27.77
C ASP A 483 13.86 16.21 26.89
N THR A 484 14.94 16.41 26.13
CA THR A 484 15.50 15.40 25.25
C THR A 484 16.29 14.35 26.04
N SER A 485 16.09 13.08 25.70
CA SER A 485 16.83 11.95 26.26
C SER A 485 17.34 11.02 25.15
N VAL A 486 18.63 10.73 25.17
CA VAL A 486 19.29 9.77 24.27
C VAL A 486 19.81 8.61 25.11
N ASP A 487 19.43 7.39 24.77
CA ASP A 487 19.91 6.20 25.49
C ASP A 487 21.26 5.66 24.97
N ALA A 488 21.82 4.69 25.71
CA ALA A 488 23.14 4.12 25.42
C ALA A 488 23.19 3.17 24.20
N SER A 489 22.03 2.84 23.62
CA SER A 489 21.95 2.05 22.40
C SER A 489 22.05 2.91 21.14
N CYS A 490 22.04 4.24 21.28
CA CYS A 490 22.22 5.16 20.16
C CYS A 490 23.68 5.36 19.78
N TYR A 491 23.94 5.60 18.49
CA TYR A 491 25.28 5.86 17.95
C TYR A 491 25.31 7.08 17.02
N PHE A 492 26.35 7.89 17.12
CA PHE A 492 26.58 9.07 16.28
C PHE A 492 27.98 8.99 15.65
N TYR A 493 28.05 8.75 14.34
CA TYR A 493 29.30 8.38 13.67
C TYR A 493 29.71 9.35 12.54
N ALA A 494 30.96 9.80 12.62
CA ALA A 494 31.75 10.53 11.63
C ALA A 494 31.02 11.62 10.81
N PRO A 495 30.99 12.87 11.30
CA PRO A 495 30.56 14.04 10.52
C PRO A 495 31.61 14.45 9.47
N TRP A 496 31.21 15.28 8.50
CA TRP A 496 32.10 15.77 7.43
C TRP A 496 32.63 17.20 7.62
N ASN A 497 32.13 17.96 8.60
CA ASN A 497 32.66 19.28 9.00
C ASN A 497 33.22 19.27 10.43
N GLY A 498 33.52 18.08 10.96
CA GLY A 498 34.27 17.93 12.21
C GLY A 498 33.50 18.26 13.50
N LYS A 499 32.17 18.36 13.51
CA LYS A 499 31.38 18.45 14.75
C LYS A 499 30.40 17.28 14.82
N ASN A 500 30.43 16.47 15.86
CA ASN A 500 29.57 15.28 15.90
C ASN A 500 28.23 15.57 16.60
N VAL A 501 28.27 15.91 17.89
CA VAL A 501 27.07 16.20 18.69
C VAL A 501 27.18 17.60 19.30
N ILE A 502 26.13 18.41 19.14
CA ILE A 502 26.00 19.73 19.78
C ILE A 502 24.78 19.69 20.70
N ILE A 503 24.99 20.03 21.97
CA ILE A 503 23.95 20.11 23.00
C ILE A 503 23.81 21.58 23.38
N LYS A 504 22.60 22.14 23.30
CA LYS A 504 22.34 23.58 23.54
C LYS A 504 21.45 23.86 24.76
N GLY A 505 20.97 22.82 25.43
CA GLY A 505 20.18 22.91 26.66
C GLY A 505 20.41 21.69 27.54
N GLY A 506 19.88 21.71 28.76
CA GLY A 506 19.97 20.55 29.66
C GLY A 506 19.27 19.35 29.02
N ILE A 507 19.93 18.21 28.90
CA ILE A 507 19.35 16.97 28.35
C ILE A 507 19.92 15.77 29.10
N VAL A 508 19.38 14.57 28.87
CA VAL A 508 20.06 13.32 29.26
C VAL A 508 20.67 12.68 28.02
N PHE A 509 21.99 12.55 27.96
CA PHE A 509 22.69 11.97 26.82
C PHE A 509 23.57 10.79 27.23
N ASN A 510 23.17 9.58 26.84
CA ASN A 510 23.93 8.36 27.07
C ASN A 510 24.49 7.74 25.77
N GLY A 511 24.24 8.38 24.62
CA GLY A 511 24.61 7.85 23.31
C GLY A 511 26.12 7.69 23.13
N LYS A 512 26.51 6.77 22.24
CA LYS A 512 27.91 6.59 21.85
C LYS A 512 28.26 7.55 20.73
N VAL A 513 29.44 8.15 20.77
CA VAL A 513 29.92 9.11 19.78
C VAL A 513 31.24 8.61 19.21
N SER A 514 31.40 8.64 17.90
CA SER A 514 32.68 8.29 17.29
C SER A 514 33.03 9.10 16.06
N GLY A 515 34.31 9.45 15.94
CA GLY A 515 34.88 10.05 14.74
C GLY A 515 35.34 9.01 13.72
N PRO A 516 35.78 9.45 12.54
CA PRO A 516 36.42 8.56 11.58
C PRO A 516 37.77 8.03 12.12
N ALA A 517 38.28 6.93 11.55
CA ALA A 517 39.63 6.46 11.87
C ALA A 517 40.68 7.55 11.55
N SER A 518 41.76 7.65 12.33
CA SER A 518 42.77 8.69 12.08
C SER A 518 43.46 8.48 10.74
N GLY A 519 43.68 9.56 10.00
CA GLY A 519 44.19 9.51 8.63
C GLY A 519 43.21 8.94 7.58
N ALA A 520 41.96 8.64 7.94
CA ALA A 520 40.93 8.33 6.96
C ALA A 520 40.71 9.53 6.00
N ARG A 521 40.07 9.29 4.85
CA ARG A 521 39.69 10.34 3.89
C ARG A 521 38.66 11.36 4.43
N ARG A 522 38.35 11.33 5.73
CA ARG A 522 37.34 12.17 6.39
C ARG A 522 38.03 13.07 7.42
N PRO A 523 37.58 14.33 7.60
CA PRO A 523 38.16 15.22 8.59
C PRO A 523 38.04 14.66 10.01
N ALA A 524 39.03 14.95 10.86
CA ALA A 524 38.92 14.71 12.29
C ALA A 524 37.68 15.43 12.85
N SER A 525 37.09 14.88 13.92
CA SER A 525 35.86 15.41 14.50
C SER A 525 35.98 15.74 15.98
N LYS A 526 35.26 16.77 16.42
CA LYS A 526 34.89 16.98 17.81
C LYS A 526 33.76 16.02 18.18
N GLY A 527 33.82 15.45 19.37
CA GLY A 527 32.80 14.58 19.93
C GLY A 527 31.57 15.39 20.36
N ILE A 528 31.46 15.66 21.67
CA ILE A 528 30.30 16.36 22.25
C ILE A 528 30.66 17.80 22.56
N GLN A 529 29.97 18.76 21.94
CA GLN A 529 30.09 20.18 22.23
C GLN A 529 28.94 20.65 23.12
N LEU A 530 29.29 21.23 24.28
CA LEU A 530 28.34 21.84 25.20
C LEU A 530 28.20 23.31 24.89
N GLY A 531 27.11 23.64 24.19
CA GLY A 531 26.76 24.99 23.78
C GLY A 531 27.37 25.40 22.45
N ASP A 532 27.02 26.61 22.01
CA ASP A 532 27.61 27.26 20.86
C ASP A 532 27.72 28.78 21.07
N ASN A 533 28.06 29.54 20.03
CA ASN A 533 28.23 30.98 20.14
C ASN A 533 26.91 31.78 20.16
N GLU A 534 25.75 31.15 20.01
CA GLU A 534 24.49 31.87 19.80
C GLU A 534 24.02 32.64 21.06
N ASN A 535 24.33 32.12 22.25
CA ASN A 535 23.90 32.71 23.53
C ASN A 535 25.08 33.19 24.39
N GLY A 536 26.25 33.40 23.79
CA GLY A 536 27.48 33.73 24.52
C GLY A 536 28.03 32.56 25.35
N ALA A 537 29.03 32.82 26.19
CA ALA A 537 29.60 31.81 27.09
C ALA A 537 28.60 31.39 28.18
N ASN A 538 28.75 30.16 28.70
CA ASN A 538 27.95 29.60 29.80
C ASN A 538 26.46 29.33 29.49
N ASN A 539 26.16 28.80 28.31
CA ASN A 539 24.78 28.70 27.82
C ASN A 539 24.11 27.32 28.00
N VAL A 540 24.84 26.29 28.44
CA VAL A 540 24.25 24.97 28.75
C VAL A 540 24.35 24.67 30.24
N ASN A 541 23.21 24.52 30.90
CA ASN A 541 23.13 24.17 32.32
C ASN A 541 22.37 22.85 32.50
N PHE A 542 22.72 22.13 33.56
CA PHE A 542 22.00 20.92 34.02
C PHE A 542 21.90 19.77 33.01
N ALA A 543 22.80 19.69 32.02
CA ALA A 543 22.89 18.51 31.16
C ALA A 543 23.53 17.33 31.92
N ILE A 544 23.01 16.13 31.68
CA ILE A 544 23.53 14.86 32.19
C ILE A 544 24.07 14.07 31.01
N ILE A 545 25.38 13.85 31.00
CA ILE A 545 26.09 13.20 29.90
C ILE A 545 26.83 11.99 30.47
N ASN A 546 26.60 10.82 29.89
CA ASN A 546 27.33 9.60 30.20
C ASN A 546 27.63 8.85 28.89
N SER A 547 28.75 9.18 28.25
CA SER A 547 29.00 8.78 26.88
C SER A 547 30.35 8.07 26.69
N GLN A 548 30.34 7.08 25.81
CA GLN A 548 31.56 6.57 25.18
C GLN A 548 31.88 7.42 23.94
N VAL A 549 33.07 8.03 23.91
CA VAL A 549 33.54 8.90 22.83
C VAL A 549 34.87 8.38 22.29
N ASN A 550 34.90 7.93 21.03
CA ASN A 550 36.08 7.34 20.40
C ASN A 550 36.46 8.06 19.09
N GLY A 551 37.76 8.13 18.75
CA GLY A 551 38.23 8.65 17.45
C GLY A 551 37.87 10.11 17.15
N CYS A 552 37.49 10.88 18.17
CA CYS A 552 37.14 12.29 18.04
C CYS A 552 38.39 13.16 18.25
N ASP A 553 39.29 13.12 17.27
CA ASP A 553 40.63 13.69 17.35
C ASP A 553 40.67 15.24 17.40
N LEU A 554 39.54 15.95 17.32
CA LEU A 554 39.50 17.41 17.59
C LEU A 554 39.08 17.74 19.03
N GLY A 555 38.79 16.76 19.87
CA GLY A 555 38.24 16.96 21.21
C GLY A 555 37.10 16.00 21.49
N ALA A 556 37.24 15.13 22.50
CA ALA A 556 36.13 14.25 22.89
C ALA A 556 34.95 15.04 23.48
N VAL A 557 35.25 16.10 24.25
CA VAL A 557 34.27 17.02 24.79
C VAL A 557 34.77 18.47 24.70
N ASP A 558 33.87 19.40 24.35
CA ASP A 558 34.16 20.84 24.24
C ASP A 558 33.31 21.64 25.24
N PHE A 559 34.01 22.27 26.20
CA PHE A 559 33.44 23.05 27.30
C PHE A 559 33.41 24.56 27.02
N THR A 560 33.79 25.01 25.83
CA THR A 560 33.95 26.45 25.51
C THR A 560 32.74 27.30 25.88
N TYR A 561 31.53 26.75 25.73
CA TYR A 561 30.27 27.44 26.03
C TYR A 561 29.49 26.78 27.19
N CYS A 562 30.09 25.81 27.88
CA CYS A 562 29.46 25.09 28.98
C CYS A 562 29.11 26.06 30.11
N GLY A 563 27.88 25.95 30.63
CA GLY A 563 27.42 26.67 31.82
C GLY A 563 27.75 25.91 33.12
N SER A 564 26.80 25.86 34.05
CA SER A 564 26.94 25.32 35.39
C SER A 564 25.95 24.18 35.68
N GLY A 565 26.24 23.37 36.70
CA GLY A 565 25.35 22.29 37.14
C GLY A 565 25.29 21.09 36.20
N ASN A 566 26.15 21.00 35.18
CA ASN A 566 26.22 19.86 34.29
C ASN A 566 26.94 18.68 34.97
N HIS A 567 26.49 17.47 34.66
CA HIS A 567 27.15 16.23 35.07
C HIS A 567 27.68 15.51 33.83
N VAL A 568 29.00 15.43 33.70
CA VAL A 568 29.66 14.97 32.48
C VAL A 568 30.56 13.79 32.78
N VAL A 569 30.13 12.60 32.36
CA VAL A 569 30.87 11.36 32.42
C VAL A 569 31.29 10.95 31.01
N ILE A 570 32.59 10.91 30.74
CA ILE A 570 33.13 10.59 29.42
C ILE A 570 34.14 9.44 29.52
N ARG A 571 34.03 8.45 28.63
CA ARG A 571 34.95 7.31 28.51
C ARG A 571 35.36 7.12 27.05
N GLY A 572 36.59 6.66 26.77
CA GLY A 572 36.96 6.23 25.41
C GLY A 572 38.42 6.45 25.03
N TYR A 573 38.67 6.66 23.74
CA TYR A 573 40.01 6.68 23.13
C TYR A 573 40.12 7.71 22.00
N ALA A 574 41.24 8.44 21.91
CA ALA A 574 41.55 9.34 20.81
C ALA A 574 42.95 9.04 20.27
N GLU A 575 43.09 8.98 18.94
CA GLU A 575 44.35 8.66 18.27
C GLU A 575 45.26 9.89 18.16
N ALA A 576 44.65 11.09 18.15
CA ALA A 576 45.33 12.38 18.09
C ALA A 576 44.53 13.50 18.77
N GLY A 577 45.15 14.68 18.88
CA GLY A 577 44.52 15.91 19.39
C GLY A 577 44.13 15.88 20.87
N PRO A 578 43.51 16.93 21.42
CA PRO A 578 43.23 17.02 22.85
C PRO A 578 42.03 16.14 23.25
N GLY A 579 42.03 15.53 24.44
CA GLY A 579 40.84 14.83 24.93
C GLY A 579 39.72 15.75 25.43
N LYS A 580 40.00 17.05 25.65
CA LYS A 580 38.99 18.09 25.93
C LYS A 580 39.37 19.44 25.34
N ILE A 581 38.37 20.25 25.02
CA ILE A 581 38.52 21.66 24.66
C ILE A 581 37.95 22.53 25.79
N GLY A 582 38.69 23.58 26.16
CA GLY A 582 38.30 24.47 27.25
C GLY A 582 38.32 23.82 28.64
N THR A 583 37.78 24.55 29.61
CA THR A 583 37.69 24.13 31.02
C THR A 583 36.24 24.21 31.45
N ALA A 584 35.73 23.15 32.06
CA ALA A 584 34.40 23.18 32.66
C ALA A 584 34.36 24.22 33.80
N PRO A 585 33.39 25.15 33.81
CA PRO A 585 33.25 26.13 34.89
C PRO A 585 33.05 25.47 36.26
N ALA A 586 33.27 26.24 37.33
CA ALA A 586 32.95 25.79 38.70
C ALA A 586 31.45 25.45 38.82
N GLY A 587 31.13 24.41 39.61
CA GLY A 587 29.77 23.92 39.79
C GLY A 587 29.32 22.85 38.79
N ASN A 588 30.20 22.41 37.89
CA ASN A 588 29.98 21.20 37.08
C ASN A 588 30.65 19.99 37.74
N SER A 589 30.01 18.83 37.64
CA SER A 589 30.61 17.54 37.98
C SER A 589 31.17 16.91 36.71
N VAL A 590 32.48 16.68 36.66
CA VAL A 590 33.16 16.11 35.49
C VAL A 590 33.96 14.88 35.90
N ASN A 591 33.64 13.73 35.33
CA ASN A 591 34.31 12.46 35.57
C ASN A 591 34.70 11.85 34.21
N MET A 592 35.94 12.00 33.79
CA MET A 592 36.33 11.68 32.41
C MET A 592 37.63 10.88 32.33
N VAL A 593 37.73 9.89 31.42
CA VAL A 593 39.02 9.32 31.00
C VAL A 593 38.99 9.00 29.50
N ILE A 594 39.94 9.55 28.73
CA ILE A 594 40.17 9.26 27.31
C ILE A 594 41.69 9.11 27.10
N GLY A 595 42.22 7.92 26.80
CA GLY A 595 43.68 7.68 26.77
C GLY A 595 44.23 7.08 25.48
N GLY A 596 45.01 7.88 24.74
CA GLY A 596 45.79 7.66 23.50
C GLY A 596 46.67 8.91 23.31
N ALA A 597 47.05 9.35 22.09
CA ALA A 597 47.86 10.59 21.96
C ALA A 597 47.17 11.88 22.48
N GLY A 598 45.87 11.81 22.81
CA GLY A 598 45.09 12.91 23.39
C GLY A 598 44.89 12.94 24.90
N GLY A 599 45.64 12.12 25.65
CA GLY A 599 45.46 11.74 27.07
C GLY A 599 44.61 12.64 28.01
N VAL A 600 43.66 12.00 28.70
CA VAL A 600 42.89 12.53 29.84
C VAL A 600 42.57 11.42 30.85
N THR A 601 42.77 11.69 32.16
CA THR A 601 42.28 10.84 33.26
C THR A 601 41.92 11.70 34.48
N TYR A 602 40.66 11.74 34.94
CA TYR A 602 40.34 12.15 36.32
C TYR A 602 39.17 11.36 36.92
N THR A 603 39.46 10.74 38.07
CA THR A 603 38.66 9.89 38.98
C THR A 603 39.25 10.12 40.39
N ALA A 604 38.60 10.02 41.56
CA ALA A 604 37.33 9.40 41.94
C ALA A 604 36.15 10.39 42.00
#